data_AF-A0A9R1K7B1-F1
#
_entry.id   AF-A0A9R1K7B1-F1
#
_cell.length_a   1.000
_cell.length_b   1.000
_cell.length_c   1.000
_cell.angle_alpha   90.00
_cell.angle_beta   90.00
_cell.angle_gamma   90.00
#
_symmetry.space_group_name_H-M   'P 1'
#
loop_
_entity.id
_entity.type
_entity.pdbx_description
1 polymer ?
#
loop_
_entity_poly.entity_id
_entity_poly.type
_entity_poly.pdbx_seq_one_letter_code
_entity_poly.pdbx_strand_id
1 'polypeptide(L)'
;MAPPPPRLLAGGDHSPPPTSTSSPEHPLLSAHLLLPDPSPSDLSSPHLPHALAFSFLTHPSPLPRRLLLLLHAAGGRFPAFYHSFASALLSLPFPLLLPHPRARLLLAAAELTRAAAPGFAPLLLSLLRRVPFPGDARLLDHIREHSSFLVAEEPQLLASAVFAFLRLLARNRLAPFPRSAECSNCEECKSAKNLEECGEKLVSFCVSVLRDHFQVCTLIGRDLVRSLHELVLVPEFQGLWKDLILARNVDICRVVTPGWCTALSISPEMETQLLFLMNNVKWGSQKRYQLWFARKHLMVPGGEERIPDIVRFICCGYLPTNEVIQSGVIARWAVIGWLLTSCSKGYIVANAKLALFYDWLFFDETKGNVMNIEPAMLLMLNSISQYVDITNMLLEFLFLLIENYEVRRKEAIEQSVRCAFTVLVKKGVLPSLELLTCCEKLSPLLRQKLVAFLSSTTPVAAVEACLKPINEVSKAAELKKRVCSN
;
A
#
# COMPACT_ATOMS: atom_id res chain seq x y z
N MET A 1 5.90 37.24 -16.65
CA MET A 1 4.95 37.69 -15.62
C MET A 1 3.67 38.11 -16.32
N ALA A 2 2.65 37.26 -16.26
CA ALA A 2 1.32 37.51 -16.82
C ALA A 2 0.29 37.28 -15.69
N PRO A 3 -0.82 38.02 -15.66
CA PRO A 3 -1.73 38.06 -14.52
C PRO A 3 -2.58 36.78 -14.42
N PRO A 4 -3.11 36.45 -13.24
CA PRO A 4 -3.93 35.26 -13.07
C PRO A 4 -5.33 35.48 -13.70
N PRO A 5 -5.94 34.46 -14.31
CA PRO A 5 -7.34 34.54 -14.71
C PRO A 5 -8.27 34.42 -13.49
N PRO A 6 -9.49 34.98 -13.57
CA PRO A 6 -10.34 35.24 -12.40
C PRO A 6 -11.01 33.97 -11.85
N ARG A 7 -11.20 33.96 -10.54
CA ARG A 7 -12.01 32.98 -9.80
C ARG A 7 -13.49 33.24 -10.07
N LEU A 8 -14.26 32.21 -10.40
CA LEU A 8 -15.73 32.25 -10.35
C LEU A 8 -16.25 31.06 -9.55
N LEU A 9 -16.76 31.37 -8.35
CA LEU A 9 -17.74 30.56 -7.62
C LEU A 9 -19.01 31.41 -7.47
N ALA A 10 -20.13 30.71 -7.38
CA ALA A 10 -21.48 31.11 -6.94
C ALA A 10 -22.49 31.57 -8.02
N GLY A 11 -23.45 30.67 -8.28
CA GLY A 11 -24.89 30.87 -8.17
C GLY A 11 -25.57 31.97 -9.00
N GLY A 12 -26.50 31.57 -9.87
CA GLY A 12 -27.53 32.46 -10.43
C GLY A 12 -28.12 31.92 -11.73
N ASP A 13 -29.41 31.56 -11.68
CA ASP A 13 -30.24 31.19 -12.82
C ASP A 13 -30.29 32.30 -13.87
N HIS A 14 -29.75 32.09 -15.08
CA HIS A 14 -30.16 32.81 -16.29
C HIS A 14 -29.74 32.03 -17.55
N SER A 15 -30.72 31.58 -18.33
CA SER A 15 -30.54 31.00 -19.67
C SER A 15 -30.10 32.07 -20.69
N PRO A 16 -29.11 31.82 -21.56
CA PRO A 16 -28.85 32.68 -22.72
C PRO A 16 -29.35 32.06 -24.05
N PRO A 17 -29.68 32.88 -25.06
CA PRO A 17 -30.04 32.42 -26.41
C PRO A 17 -28.80 32.12 -27.28
N PRO A 18 -28.96 31.50 -28.47
CA PRO A 18 -27.89 30.73 -29.08
C PRO A 18 -27.01 31.51 -30.06
N THR A 19 -25.88 30.86 -30.39
CA THR A 19 -24.97 31.02 -31.54
C THR A 19 -23.67 31.78 -31.33
N SER A 20 -22.58 31.02 -31.18
CA SER A 20 -21.42 31.12 -32.07
C SER A 20 -20.58 29.84 -31.96
N THR A 21 -20.41 29.20 -33.11
CA THR A 21 -19.71 27.94 -33.35
C THR A 21 -18.21 28.19 -33.52
N SER A 22 -17.37 27.59 -32.67
CA SER A 22 -16.01 27.16 -33.04
C SER A 22 -15.31 26.43 -31.89
N SER A 23 -15.56 25.12 -31.80
CA SER A 23 -14.64 24.16 -31.17
C SER A 23 -14.84 22.82 -31.88
N PRO A 24 -13.79 22.00 -32.07
CA PRO A 24 -13.91 20.77 -32.84
C PRO A 24 -14.76 19.78 -32.05
N GLU A 25 -16.02 19.61 -32.48
CA GLU A 25 -16.93 18.65 -31.86
C GLU A 25 -16.39 17.23 -32.03
N HIS A 26 -16.15 16.56 -30.91
CA HIS A 26 -15.88 15.14 -30.87
C HIS A 26 -17.10 14.40 -31.48
N PRO A 27 -16.94 13.41 -32.38
CA PRO A 27 -18.04 12.70 -33.05
C PRO A 27 -18.96 11.87 -32.14
N LEU A 28 -18.79 11.99 -30.81
CA LEU A 28 -19.61 11.36 -29.78
C LEU A 28 -20.60 12.32 -29.10
N LEU A 29 -20.45 13.65 -29.28
CA LEU A 29 -21.40 14.64 -28.77
C LEU A 29 -22.72 14.66 -29.57
N SER A 30 -22.70 14.21 -30.82
CA SER A 30 -23.91 14.11 -31.66
C SER A 30 -24.85 12.95 -31.25
N ALA A 31 -24.47 12.13 -30.26
CA ALA A 31 -25.27 11.00 -29.77
C ALA A 31 -26.50 11.41 -28.93
N HIS A 32 -26.59 12.67 -28.50
CA HIS A 32 -27.73 13.19 -27.74
C HIS A 32 -29.05 13.19 -28.55
N LEU A 33 -29.00 13.03 -29.88
CA LEU A 33 -30.13 13.24 -30.78
C LEU A 33 -30.85 11.96 -31.25
N LEU A 34 -30.53 10.77 -30.72
CA LEU A 34 -31.07 9.50 -31.25
C LEU A 34 -31.79 8.60 -30.24
N LEU A 35 -32.05 9.08 -29.02
CA LEU A 35 -32.94 8.35 -28.12
C LEU A 35 -34.36 8.93 -28.26
N PRO A 36 -35.40 8.10 -28.52
CA PRO A 36 -36.77 8.56 -28.35
C PRO A 36 -36.90 9.07 -26.92
N ASP A 37 -37.50 10.26 -26.73
CA ASP A 37 -37.70 10.84 -25.40
C ASP A 37 -38.46 9.83 -24.54
N PRO A 38 -37.80 9.16 -23.58
CA PRO A 38 -38.52 8.38 -22.61
C PRO A 38 -39.21 9.38 -21.68
N SER A 39 -40.36 8.99 -21.14
CA SER A 39 -41.03 9.80 -20.14
C SER A 39 -40.02 10.15 -19.03
N PRO A 40 -40.00 11.39 -18.49
CA PRO A 40 -39.02 11.79 -17.46
C PRO A 40 -39.03 10.89 -16.22
N SER A 41 -40.09 10.10 -16.03
CA SER A 41 -40.25 9.06 -15.01
C SER A 41 -39.45 7.76 -15.25
N ASP A 42 -39.06 7.42 -16.48
CA ASP A 42 -38.49 6.09 -16.77
C ASP A 42 -36.95 6.01 -16.58
N LEU A 43 -36.25 7.15 -16.70
CA LEU A 43 -34.78 7.22 -16.58
C LEU A 43 -34.28 7.83 -15.26
N SER A 44 -35.17 8.44 -14.45
CA SER A 44 -34.88 8.85 -13.07
C SER A 44 -34.92 7.69 -12.07
N SER A 45 -35.22 6.48 -12.55
CA SER A 45 -35.33 5.29 -11.72
C SER A 45 -33.97 4.96 -11.06
N PRO A 46 -33.92 4.77 -9.73
CA PRO A 46 -32.69 4.36 -9.04
C PRO A 46 -32.15 3.00 -9.55
N HIS A 47 -32.96 2.27 -10.31
CA HIS A 47 -32.60 0.98 -10.88
C HIS A 47 -31.92 1.07 -12.25
N LEU A 48 -32.02 2.19 -12.97
CA LEU A 48 -31.45 2.31 -14.32
C LEU A 48 -29.92 2.08 -14.34
N PRO A 49 -29.10 2.67 -13.44
CA PRO A 49 -27.67 2.41 -13.42
C PRO A 49 -27.33 0.93 -13.18
N HIS A 50 -28.10 0.26 -12.32
CA HIS A 50 -27.92 -1.16 -12.01
C HIS A 50 -28.33 -2.06 -13.19
N ALA A 51 -29.46 -1.77 -13.83
CA ALA A 51 -29.94 -2.50 -14.99
C ALA A 51 -29.00 -2.33 -16.19
N LEU A 52 -28.45 -1.13 -16.40
CA LEU A 52 -27.47 -0.90 -17.45
C LEU A 52 -26.14 -1.58 -17.11
N ALA A 53 -25.67 -1.52 -15.87
CA ALA A 53 -24.46 -2.25 -15.44
C ALA A 53 -24.61 -3.76 -15.67
N PHE A 54 -25.74 -4.35 -15.27
CA PHE A 54 -26.03 -5.76 -15.53
C PHE A 54 -26.04 -6.07 -17.02
N SER A 55 -26.74 -5.26 -17.82
CA SER A 55 -26.81 -5.44 -19.27
C SER A 55 -25.42 -5.32 -19.92
N PHE A 56 -24.62 -4.34 -19.51
CA PHE A 56 -23.27 -4.12 -20.00
C PHE A 56 -22.35 -5.32 -19.72
N LEU A 57 -22.44 -5.89 -18.52
CA LEU A 57 -21.59 -7.00 -18.08
C LEU A 57 -21.99 -8.36 -18.66
N THR A 58 -23.28 -8.56 -18.95
CA THR A 58 -23.82 -9.87 -19.35
C THR A 58 -24.13 -9.97 -20.83
N HIS A 59 -24.18 -8.86 -21.57
CA HIS A 59 -24.49 -8.90 -23.00
C HIS A 59 -23.47 -9.77 -23.77
N PRO A 60 -23.92 -10.66 -24.67
CA PRO A 60 -23.04 -11.41 -25.56
C PRO A 60 -22.07 -10.51 -26.32
N SER A 61 -20.87 -11.03 -26.60
CA SER A 61 -19.88 -10.36 -27.45
C SER A 61 -20.34 -10.32 -28.91
N PRO A 62 -20.13 -9.22 -29.66
CA PRO A 62 -19.50 -7.95 -29.23
C PRO A 62 -20.48 -7.03 -28.48
N LEU A 63 -19.96 -6.04 -27.73
CA LEU A 63 -20.83 -5.04 -27.09
C LEU A 63 -21.65 -4.29 -28.16
N PRO A 64 -22.99 -4.25 -28.07
CA PRO A 64 -23.77 -3.42 -28.95
C PRO A 64 -23.44 -1.95 -28.75
N ARG A 65 -23.18 -1.23 -29.85
CA ARG A 65 -22.97 0.23 -29.83
C ARG A 65 -24.08 0.99 -29.08
N ARG A 66 -25.33 0.50 -29.17
CA ARG A 66 -26.48 1.07 -28.43
C ARG A 66 -26.26 1.15 -26.91
N LEU A 67 -25.56 0.18 -26.29
CA LEU A 67 -25.33 0.19 -24.85
C LEU A 67 -24.31 1.27 -24.46
N LEU A 68 -23.29 1.51 -25.29
CA LEU A 68 -22.35 2.62 -25.11
C LEU A 68 -23.04 3.97 -25.28
N LEU A 69 -23.88 4.10 -26.31
CA LEU A 69 -24.68 5.31 -26.52
C LEU A 69 -25.59 5.59 -25.33
N LEU A 70 -26.28 4.57 -24.82
CA LEU A 70 -27.13 4.68 -23.63
C LEU A 70 -26.34 5.07 -22.39
N LEU A 71 -25.16 4.48 -22.17
CA LEU A 71 -24.27 4.83 -21.05
C LEU A 71 -23.95 6.32 -21.05
N HIS A 72 -23.48 6.86 -22.19
CA HIS A 72 -23.07 8.25 -22.29
C HIS A 72 -24.24 9.23 -22.35
N ALA A 73 -25.34 8.87 -23.03
CA ALA A 73 -26.53 9.69 -23.06
C ALA A 73 -27.18 9.81 -21.67
N ALA A 74 -27.26 8.71 -20.91
CA ALA A 74 -27.74 8.75 -19.53
C ALA A 74 -26.79 9.53 -18.63
N GLY A 75 -25.47 9.35 -18.78
CA GLY A 75 -24.46 10.10 -18.04
C GLY A 75 -24.49 11.61 -18.31
N GLY A 76 -24.76 12.03 -19.55
CA GLY A 76 -24.91 13.44 -19.91
C GLY A 76 -26.25 14.04 -19.48
N ARG A 77 -27.33 13.22 -19.41
CA ARG A 77 -28.67 13.68 -19.02
C ARG A 77 -28.90 13.69 -17.51
N PHE A 78 -28.25 12.79 -16.76
CA PHE A 78 -28.47 12.62 -15.33
C PHE A 78 -27.14 12.73 -14.54
N PRO A 79 -26.94 13.81 -13.76
CA PRO A 79 -25.66 14.08 -13.09
C PRO A 79 -25.15 12.95 -12.16
N ALA A 80 -26.06 12.25 -11.49
CA ALA A 80 -25.70 11.16 -10.56
C ALA A 80 -25.46 9.80 -11.24
N PHE A 81 -25.78 9.68 -12.54
CA PHE A 81 -25.85 8.38 -13.20
C PHE A 81 -24.50 7.67 -13.25
N TYR A 82 -23.43 8.36 -13.67
CA TYR A 82 -22.10 7.76 -13.73
C TYR A 82 -21.62 7.28 -12.37
N HIS A 83 -21.85 8.06 -11.32
CA HIS A 83 -21.50 7.67 -9.96
C HIS A 83 -22.26 6.42 -9.52
N SER A 84 -23.57 6.36 -9.75
CA SER A 84 -24.40 5.19 -9.43
C SER A 84 -24.03 3.96 -10.26
N PHE A 85 -23.70 4.14 -11.54
CA PHE A 85 -23.24 3.05 -12.42
C PHE A 85 -21.90 2.50 -11.94
N ALA A 86 -20.92 3.36 -11.65
CA ALA A 86 -19.64 2.96 -11.08
C ALA A 86 -19.80 2.27 -9.72
N SER A 87 -20.70 2.77 -8.86
CA SER A 87 -21.03 2.16 -7.58
C SER A 87 -21.64 0.76 -7.74
N ALA A 88 -22.52 0.57 -8.73
CA ALA A 88 -23.10 -0.73 -9.04
C ALA A 88 -22.04 -1.75 -9.52
N LEU A 89 -21.01 -1.27 -10.23
CA LEU A 89 -19.88 -2.10 -10.65
C LEU A 89 -18.93 -2.43 -9.50
N LEU A 90 -18.72 -1.49 -8.58
CA LEU A 90 -17.87 -1.65 -7.40
C LEU A 90 -18.44 -2.62 -6.36
N SER A 91 -19.77 -2.73 -6.27
CA SER A 91 -20.45 -3.61 -5.32
C SER A 91 -20.42 -5.09 -5.71
N LEU A 92 -19.93 -5.42 -6.92
CA LEU A 92 -19.93 -6.80 -7.42
C LEU A 92 -18.93 -7.68 -6.66
N PRO A 93 -19.32 -8.92 -6.31
CA PRO A 93 -18.41 -9.89 -5.69
C PRO A 93 -17.43 -10.44 -6.75
N PHE A 94 -16.34 -9.71 -6.98
CA PHE A 94 -15.37 -10.03 -8.04
C PHE A 94 -14.86 -11.49 -8.06
N PRO A 95 -14.56 -12.15 -6.92
CA PRO A 95 -14.14 -13.55 -6.91
C PRO A 95 -15.17 -14.50 -7.53
N LEU A 96 -16.46 -14.13 -7.50
CA LEU A 96 -17.57 -14.91 -8.04
C LEU A 96 -17.93 -14.54 -9.49
N LEU A 97 -17.35 -13.47 -10.05
CA LEU A 97 -17.64 -13.07 -11.42
C LEU A 97 -17.05 -14.05 -12.44
N LEU A 98 -17.86 -14.38 -13.45
CA LEU A 98 -17.41 -15.14 -14.61
C LEU A 98 -16.40 -14.33 -15.44
N PRO A 99 -15.54 -14.96 -16.27
CA PRO A 99 -14.52 -14.24 -17.05
C PRO A 99 -15.08 -13.15 -17.96
N HIS A 100 -16.22 -13.39 -18.61
CA HIS A 100 -16.84 -12.42 -19.51
C HIS A 100 -17.25 -11.11 -18.79
N PRO A 101 -18.03 -11.16 -17.70
CA PRO A 101 -18.26 -9.98 -16.85
C PRO A 101 -16.98 -9.30 -16.35
N ARG A 102 -15.90 -10.02 -16.06
CA ARG A 102 -14.62 -9.40 -15.66
C ARG A 102 -13.99 -8.59 -16.79
N ALA A 103 -14.00 -9.12 -18.02
CA ALA A 103 -13.56 -8.40 -19.22
C ALA A 103 -14.43 -7.15 -19.47
N ARG A 104 -15.75 -7.28 -19.34
CA ARG A 104 -16.69 -6.16 -19.46
C ARG A 104 -16.52 -5.09 -18.39
N LEU A 105 -16.13 -5.48 -17.18
CA LEU A 105 -15.85 -4.53 -16.10
C LEU A 105 -14.65 -3.64 -16.42
N LEU A 106 -13.60 -4.21 -17.03
CA LEU A 106 -12.44 -3.45 -17.51
C LEU A 106 -12.82 -2.50 -18.64
N LEU A 107 -13.64 -2.97 -19.59
CA LEU A 107 -14.16 -2.12 -20.66
C LEU A 107 -14.98 -0.96 -20.08
N ALA A 108 -15.87 -1.22 -19.12
CA ALA A 108 -16.65 -0.19 -18.46
C ALA A 108 -15.75 0.84 -17.76
N ALA A 109 -14.70 0.39 -17.06
CA ALA A 109 -13.72 1.30 -16.47
C ALA A 109 -13.00 2.14 -17.53
N ALA A 110 -12.70 1.55 -18.69
CA ALA A 110 -12.08 2.25 -19.80
C ALA A 110 -13.00 3.34 -20.39
N GLU A 111 -14.28 3.04 -20.62
CA GLU A 111 -15.27 4.00 -21.10
C GLU A 111 -15.45 5.17 -20.11
N LEU A 112 -15.55 4.88 -18.82
CA LEU A 112 -15.68 5.92 -17.79
C LEU A 112 -14.42 6.81 -17.72
N THR A 113 -13.24 6.23 -17.88
CA THR A 113 -11.99 7.00 -17.90
C THR A 113 -11.91 7.92 -19.12
N ARG A 114 -12.25 7.42 -20.31
CA ARG A 114 -12.26 8.22 -21.55
C ARG A 114 -13.22 9.40 -21.47
N ALA A 115 -14.35 9.22 -20.81
CA ALA A 115 -15.33 10.27 -20.57
C ALA A 115 -15.00 11.17 -19.37
N ALA A 116 -13.88 10.94 -18.66
CA ALA A 116 -13.56 11.56 -17.38
C ALA A 116 -14.76 11.52 -16.39
N ALA A 117 -15.53 10.44 -16.44
CA ALA A 117 -16.83 10.33 -15.80
C ALA A 117 -16.71 10.07 -14.29
N PRO A 118 -17.55 10.70 -13.43
CA PRO A 118 -17.52 10.47 -11.99
C PRO A 118 -17.51 8.98 -11.61
N GLY A 119 -16.58 8.58 -10.75
CA GLY A 119 -16.45 7.19 -10.28
C GLY A 119 -15.46 6.31 -11.05
N PHE A 120 -14.84 6.80 -12.13
CA PHE A 120 -13.81 6.02 -12.85
C PHE A 120 -12.59 5.69 -11.96
N ALA A 121 -12.10 6.65 -11.17
CA ALA A 121 -10.89 6.47 -10.38
C ALA A 121 -11.04 5.40 -9.27
N PRO A 122 -12.11 5.40 -8.43
CA PRO A 122 -12.36 4.31 -7.49
C PRO A 122 -12.50 2.95 -8.18
N LEU A 123 -13.08 2.88 -9.39
CA LEU A 123 -13.21 1.64 -10.15
C LEU A 123 -11.85 1.11 -10.60
N LEU A 124 -10.98 1.96 -11.14
CA LEU A 124 -9.61 1.59 -11.50
C LEU A 124 -8.79 1.17 -10.28
N LEU A 125 -8.88 1.89 -9.15
CA LEU A 125 -8.23 1.48 -7.90
C LEU A 125 -8.71 0.12 -7.41
N SER A 126 -10.02 -0.14 -7.49
CA SER A 126 -10.60 -1.44 -7.12
C SER A 126 -10.06 -2.55 -8.02
N LEU A 127 -9.88 -2.28 -9.32
CA LEU A 127 -9.27 -3.23 -10.25
C LEU A 127 -7.80 -3.51 -9.92
N LEU A 128 -7.00 -2.45 -9.67
CA LEU A 128 -5.59 -2.56 -9.29
C LEU A 128 -5.38 -3.39 -8.01
N ARG A 129 -6.32 -3.32 -7.05
CA ARG A 129 -6.22 -4.00 -5.75
C ARG A 129 -6.38 -5.53 -5.82
N ARG A 130 -6.84 -6.11 -6.93
CA ARG A 130 -7.33 -7.51 -6.98
C ARG A 130 -6.22 -8.57 -7.12
N VAL A 131 -5.15 -8.50 -6.32
CA VAL A 131 -3.95 -9.35 -6.40
C VAL A 131 -4.23 -10.86 -6.14
N PRO A 132 -3.65 -11.81 -6.91
CA PRO A 132 -2.95 -11.58 -8.17
C PRO A 132 -3.98 -11.03 -9.12
N PHE A 133 -3.71 -9.83 -9.65
CA PHE A 133 -4.55 -9.22 -10.66
C PHE A 133 -4.72 -10.32 -11.71
N PRO A 134 -5.93 -10.85 -11.97
CA PRO A 134 -6.16 -11.57 -13.20
C PRO A 134 -6.24 -10.47 -14.25
N GLY A 135 -5.21 -9.65 -14.39
CA GLY A 135 -4.04 -10.05 -15.16
C GLY A 135 -4.28 -9.65 -16.60
N ASP A 136 -5.38 -8.96 -16.87
CA ASP A 136 -5.67 -8.46 -18.18
C ASP A 136 -4.72 -7.31 -18.52
N ALA A 137 -3.82 -7.55 -19.46
CA ALA A 137 -2.89 -6.55 -19.96
C ALA A 137 -3.62 -5.28 -20.46
N ARG A 138 -4.92 -5.36 -20.79
CA ARG A 138 -5.74 -4.20 -21.13
C ARG A 138 -5.79 -3.12 -20.05
N LEU A 139 -5.68 -3.48 -18.76
CA LEU A 139 -5.61 -2.46 -17.70
C LEU A 139 -4.31 -1.65 -17.78
N LEU A 140 -3.18 -2.33 -18.04
CA LEU A 140 -1.89 -1.69 -18.25
C LEU A 140 -1.95 -0.79 -19.49
N ASP A 141 -2.43 -1.31 -20.61
CA ASP A 141 -2.54 -0.57 -21.87
C ASP A 141 -3.44 0.67 -21.68
N HIS A 142 -4.57 0.53 -20.97
CA HIS A 142 -5.50 1.63 -20.70
C HIS A 142 -4.89 2.72 -19.80
N ILE A 143 -4.23 2.33 -18.70
CA ILE A 143 -3.54 3.30 -17.81
C ILE A 143 -2.39 3.98 -18.55
N ARG A 144 -1.68 3.26 -19.41
CA ARG A 144 -0.61 3.80 -20.25
C ARG A 144 -1.14 4.85 -21.23
N GLU A 145 -2.22 4.53 -21.95
CA GLU A 145 -2.88 5.44 -22.89
C GLU A 145 -3.33 6.74 -22.23
N HIS A 146 -3.83 6.67 -21.00
CA HIS A 146 -4.34 7.83 -20.26
C HIS A 146 -3.32 8.44 -19.29
N SER A 147 -2.06 8.04 -19.34
CA SER A 147 -1.05 8.46 -18.36
C SER A 147 -0.90 9.98 -18.25
N SER A 148 -0.87 10.71 -19.36
CA SER A 148 -0.78 12.18 -19.38
C SER A 148 -1.98 12.85 -18.71
N PHE A 149 -3.18 12.37 -18.97
CA PHE A 149 -4.41 12.81 -18.31
C PHE A 149 -4.37 12.51 -16.81
N LEU A 150 -3.96 11.29 -16.43
CA LEU A 150 -3.87 10.90 -15.02
C LEU A 150 -2.83 11.70 -14.25
N VAL A 151 -1.71 12.10 -14.87
CA VAL A 151 -0.73 12.99 -14.22
C VAL A 151 -1.36 14.33 -13.84
N ALA A 152 -2.19 14.90 -14.72
CA ALA A 152 -2.79 16.22 -14.51
C ALA A 152 -3.97 16.18 -13.53
N GLU A 153 -4.89 15.23 -13.72
CA GLU A 153 -6.18 15.23 -13.03
C GLU A 153 -6.24 14.24 -11.86
N GLU A 154 -5.54 13.11 -11.93
CA GLU A 154 -5.62 12.03 -10.93
C GLU A 154 -4.23 11.44 -10.55
N PRO A 155 -3.27 12.26 -10.07
CA PRO A 155 -1.90 11.83 -9.86
C PRO A 155 -1.78 10.69 -8.84
N GLN A 156 -2.66 10.66 -7.83
CA GLN A 156 -2.69 9.56 -6.85
C GLN A 156 -3.07 8.22 -7.51
N LEU A 157 -3.97 8.21 -8.49
CA LEU A 157 -4.35 6.99 -9.21
C LEU A 157 -3.18 6.47 -10.06
N LEU A 158 -2.43 7.35 -10.73
CA LEU A 158 -1.23 6.94 -11.46
C LEU A 158 -0.16 6.39 -10.50
N ALA A 159 0.08 7.05 -9.36
CA ALA A 159 0.99 6.55 -8.32
C ALA A 159 0.54 5.19 -7.79
N SER A 160 -0.78 4.98 -7.64
CA SER A 160 -1.39 3.71 -7.24
C SER A 160 -1.14 2.61 -8.26
N ALA A 161 -1.29 2.91 -9.55
CA ALA A 161 -1.01 1.98 -10.63
C ALA A 161 0.45 1.57 -10.66
N VAL A 162 1.38 2.55 -10.62
CA VAL A 162 2.82 2.29 -10.56
C VAL A 162 3.15 1.42 -9.35
N PHE A 163 2.66 1.78 -8.15
CA PHE A 163 2.92 0.99 -6.95
C PHE A 163 2.43 -0.46 -7.08
N ALA A 164 1.18 -0.65 -7.52
CA ALA A 164 0.61 -1.98 -7.72
C ALA A 164 1.45 -2.80 -8.72
N PHE A 165 1.86 -2.19 -9.83
CA PHE A 165 2.66 -2.84 -10.87
C PHE A 165 4.09 -3.17 -10.41
N LEU A 166 4.76 -2.29 -9.65
CA LEU A 166 6.05 -2.61 -9.02
C LEU A 166 5.92 -3.80 -8.06
N ARG A 167 4.83 -3.87 -7.29
CA ARG A 167 4.57 -5.01 -6.40
C ARG A 167 4.28 -6.30 -7.16
N LEU A 168 3.72 -6.23 -8.37
CA LEU A 168 3.52 -7.40 -9.23
C LEU A 168 4.82 -7.88 -9.88
N LEU A 169 5.69 -6.96 -10.29
CA LEU A 169 7.01 -7.28 -10.86
C LEU A 169 7.94 -7.95 -9.85
N ALA A 170 7.68 -7.80 -8.54
CA ALA A 170 8.44 -8.51 -7.52
C ALA A 170 8.31 -10.04 -7.69
N ARG A 171 9.42 -10.75 -7.45
CA ARG A 171 9.66 -12.16 -7.83
C ARG A 171 8.44 -13.09 -7.69
N ASN A 172 8.21 -13.92 -8.70
CA ASN A 172 7.20 -15.00 -8.76
C ASN A 172 5.74 -14.57 -8.55
N ARG A 173 5.42 -13.28 -8.48
CA ARG A 173 4.03 -12.81 -8.24
C ARG A 173 3.19 -12.70 -9.52
N LEU A 174 3.84 -12.63 -10.68
CA LEU A 174 3.21 -12.78 -11.99
C LEU A 174 2.93 -14.25 -12.35
N ALA A 175 3.40 -15.21 -11.55
CA ALA A 175 3.19 -16.62 -11.82
C ALA A 175 1.67 -16.90 -11.95
N PRO A 176 1.27 -17.75 -12.91
CA PRO A 176 -0.12 -17.93 -13.25
C PRO A 176 -0.89 -18.45 -12.03
N PHE A 177 -1.90 -17.69 -11.60
CA PHE A 177 -2.89 -18.21 -10.67
C PHE A 177 -3.71 -19.27 -11.41
N PRO A 178 -4.10 -20.40 -10.77
CA PRO A 178 -4.94 -21.40 -11.41
C PRO A 178 -6.15 -20.72 -12.05
N ARG A 179 -6.24 -20.82 -13.38
CA ARG A 179 -7.23 -20.09 -14.18
C ARG A 179 -8.62 -20.45 -13.67
N SER A 180 -9.39 -19.45 -13.25
CA SER A 180 -10.85 -19.62 -13.14
C SER A 180 -11.38 -19.97 -14.53
N ALA A 181 -12.32 -20.92 -14.62
CA ALA A 181 -12.96 -21.43 -15.84
C ALA A 181 -12.83 -20.49 -17.05
N GLU A 182 -12.15 -20.90 -18.10
CA GLU A 182 -11.92 -20.08 -19.28
C GLU A 182 -13.22 -19.87 -20.07
N CYS A 183 -13.42 -18.67 -20.61
CA CYS A 183 -14.53 -18.39 -21.51
C CYS A 183 -14.11 -18.72 -22.95
N SER A 184 -14.39 -19.94 -23.41
CA SER A 184 -14.01 -20.44 -24.74
C SER A 184 -14.86 -19.85 -25.88
N ASN A 185 -16.06 -19.34 -25.59
CA ASN A 185 -17.04 -18.92 -26.58
C ASN A 185 -17.09 -17.38 -26.80
N CYS A 186 -16.14 -16.62 -26.26
CA CYS A 186 -16.14 -15.15 -26.35
C CYS A 186 -14.83 -14.62 -26.94
N GLU A 187 -14.89 -13.96 -28.10
CA GLU A 187 -13.73 -13.35 -28.75
C GLU A 187 -13.07 -12.26 -27.88
N GLU A 188 -13.86 -11.46 -27.16
CA GLU A 188 -13.33 -10.45 -26.22
C GLU A 188 -12.54 -11.07 -25.06
N CYS A 189 -12.84 -12.32 -24.69
CA CYS A 189 -12.09 -13.07 -23.69
C CYS A 189 -10.86 -13.75 -24.30
N LYS A 190 -10.95 -14.26 -25.54
CA LYS A 190 -9.82 -14.89 -26.25
C LYS A 190 -8.68 -13.92 -26.54
N SER A 191 -9.00 -12.66 -26.79
CA SER A 191 -8.00 -11.60 -27.03
C SER A 191 -7.27 -11.11 -25.76
N ALA A 192 -7.74 -11.50 -24.57
CA ALA A 192 -7.16 -11.04 -23.31
C ALA A 192 -5.82 -11.73 -23.05
N LYS A 193 -4.73 -10.96 -23.15
CA LYS A 193 -3.40 -11.42 -22.73
C LYS A 193 -3.25 -11.31 -21.23
N ASN A 194 -2.56 -12.28 -20.64
CA ASN A 194 -2.19 -12.15 -19.25
C ASN A 194 -1.04 -11.13 -19.09
N LEU A 195 -0.89 -10.58 -17.88
CA LEU A 195 0.10 -9.56 -17.59
C LEU A 195 1.52 -10.14 -17.58
N GLU A 196 1.65 -11.45 -17.32
CA GLU A 196 2.89 -12.21 -17.42
C GLU A 196 3.46 -12.18 -18.86
N GLU A 197 2.64 -12.43 -19.87
CA GLU A 197 2.97 -12.28 -21.30
C GLU A 197 3.35 -10.84 -21.66
N CYS A 198 3.01 -9.87 -20.82
CA CYS A 198 3.27 -8.45 -20.99
C CYS A 198 4.31 -7.90 -20.00
N GLY A 199 5.13 -8.76 -19.38
CA GLY A 199 6.14 -8.36 -18.39
C GLY A 199 7.06 -7.23 -18.85
N GLU A 200 7.57 -7.29 -20.07
CA GLU A 200 8.43 -6.24 -20.66
C GLU A 200 7.68 -4.90 -20.78
N LYS A 201 6.41 -4.93 -21.21
CA LYS A 201 5.57 -3.72 -21.28
C LYS A 201 5.33 -3.12 -19.89
N LEU A 202 5.13 -3.98 -18.90
CA LEU A 202 4.92 -3.57 -17.50
C LEU A 202 6.16 -2.89 -16.93
N VAL A 203 7.34 -3.47 -17.16
CA VAL A 203 8.64 -2.88 -16.79
C VAL A 203 8.82 -1.54 -17.50
N SER A 204 8.65 -1.51 -18.82
CA SER A 204 8.79 -0.30 -19.64
C SER A 204 7.87 0.84 -19.16
N PHE A 205 6.61 0.53 -18.85
CA PHE A 205 5.66 1.49 -18.30
C PHE A 205 6.12 2.06 -16.96
N CYS A 206 6.46 1.19 -16.00
CA CYS A 206 6.88 1.65 -14.67
C CYS A 206 8.13 2.53 -14.76
N VAL A 207 9.10 2.13 -15.58
CA VAL A 207 10.36 2.88 -15.77
C VAL A 207 10.11 4.23 -16.44
N SER A 208 9.26 4.31 -17.46
CA SER A 208 8.88 5.59 -18.08
C SER A 208 8.21 6.52 -17.08
N VAL A 209 7.18 6.07 -16.36
CA VAL A 209 6.49 6.95 -15.39
C VAL A 209 7.43 7.38 -14.26
N LEU A 210 8.32 6.51 -13.77
CA LEU A 210 9.31 6.87 -12.75
C LEU A 210 10.33 7.91 -13.24
N ARG A 211 10.67 7.92 -14.54
CA ARG A 211 11.58 8.92 -15.12
C ARG A 211 10.86 10.22 -15.44
N ASP A 212 9.73 10.13 -16.11
CA ASP A 212 9.04 11.26 -16.73
C ASP A 212 8.14 12.00 -15.72
N HIS A 213 7.62 11.27 -14.72
CA HIS A 213 6.66 11.77 -13.73
C HIS A 213 7.06 11.42 -12.29
N PHE A 214 8.36 11.49 -11.99
CA PHE A 214 8.90 11.09 -10.70
C PHE A 214 8.19 11.72 -9.49
N GLN A 215 7.81 12.99 -9.58
CA GLN A 215 7.12 13.71 -8.50
C GLN A 215 5.80 13.02 -8.13
N VAL A 216 5.06 12.48 -9.10
CA VAL A 216 3.85 11.70 -8.86
C VAL A 216 4.18 10.41 -8.11
N CYS A 217 5.27 9.72 -8.49
CA CYS A 217 5.70 8.51 -7.80
C CYS A 217 6.13 8.77 -6.35
N THR A 218 6.64 9.96 -6.01
CA THR A 218 7.01 10.29 -4.62
C THR A 218 5.81 10.27 -3.64
N LEU A 219 4.57 10.35 -4.15
CA LEU A 219 3.34 10.21 -3.35
C LEU A 219 3.24 8.85 -2.65
N ILE A 220 3.95 7.82 -3.14
CA ILE A 220 4.02 6.49 -2.53
C ILE A 220 4.81 6.52 -1.21
N GLY A 221 5.77 7.44 -1.07
CA GLY A 221 6.67 7.54 0.08
C GLY A 221 7.70 6.41 0.16
N ARG A 222 8.14 6.09 1.39
CA ARG A 222 9.25 5.15 1.65
C ARG A 222 9.08 3.75 1.06
N ASP A 223 7.85 3.26 0.88
CA ASP A 223 7.60 1.94 0.28
C ASP A 223 7.87 1.90 -1.24
N LEU A 224 8.03 3.06 -1.90
CA LEU A 224 8.57 3.13 -3.27
C LEU A 224 10.00 2.59 -3.30
N VAL A 225 10.85 3.07 -2.38
CA VAL A 225 12.25 2.66 -2.27
C VAL A 225 12.34 1.16 -1.99
N ARG A 226 11.50 0.64 -1.08
CA ARG A 226 11.42 -0.80 -0.79
C ARG A 226 11.06 -1.60 -2.04
N SER A 227 10.10 -1.13 -2.82
CA SER A 227 9.66 -1.81 -4.04
C SER A 227 10.77 -1.82 -5.10
N LEU A 228 11.50 -0.72 -5.25
CA LEU A 228 12.62 -0.62 -6.19
C LEU A 228 13.83 -1.44 -5.75
N HIS A 229 14.11 -1.57 -4.44
CA HIS A 229 15.13 -2.47 -3.92
C HIS A 229 14.90 -3.93 -4.35
N GLU A 230 13.66 -4.41 -4.30
CA GLU A 230 13.32 -5.78 -4.73
C GLU A 230 13.49 -6.00 -6.24
N LEU A 231 13.49 -4.91 -7.03
CA LEU A 231 13.60 -4.92 -8.48
C LEU A 231 14.99 -4.51 -9.00
N VAL A 232 15.95 -4.21 -8.12
CA VAL A 232 17.25 -3.65 -8.52
C VAL A 232 18.08 -4.57 -9.44
N LEU A 233 17.78 -5.88 -9.43
CA LEU A 233 18.44 -6.87 -10.30
C LEU A 233 17.84 -6.92 -11.71
N VAL A 234 16.72 -6.25 -11.94
CA VAL A 234 16.13 -6.09 -13.28
C VAL A 234 16.87 -4.93 -13.97
N PRO A 235 17.49 -5.14 -15.15
CA PRO A 235 18.42 -4.18 -15.75
C PRO A 235 17.87 -2.75 -15.90
N GLU A 236 16.60 -2.61 -16.28
CA GLU A 236 15.95 -1.33 -16.51
C GLU A 236 15.79 -0.52 -15.21
N PHE A 237 15.55 -1.21 -14.08
CA PHE A 237 15.49 -0.59 -12.76
C PHE A 237 16.88 -0.29 -12.19
N GLN A 238 17.92 -1.02 -12.60
CA GLN A 238 19.29 -0.74 -12.16
C GLN A 238 19.78 0.64 -12.61
N GLY A 239 19.48 1.03 -13.86
CA GLY A 239 19.76 2.38 -14.35
C GLY A 239 19.02 3.45 -13.54
N LEU A 240 17.71 3.26 -13.36
CA LEU A 240 16.88 4.16 -12.56
C LEU A 240 17.38 4.33 -11.11
N TRP A 241 17.85 3.23 -10.51
CA TRP A 241 18.39 3.22 -9.15
C TRP A 241 19.59 4.17 -9.00
N LYS A 242 20.54 4.08 -9.94
CA LYS A 242 21.76 4.88 -9.94
C LYS A 242 21.47 6.36 -10.20
N ASP A 243 20.61 6.64 -11.19
CA ASP A 243 20.43 7.99 -11.72
C ASP A 243 19.54 8.86 -10.82
N LEU A 244 18.54 8.25 -10.19
CA LEU A 244 17.42 9.00 -9.63
C LEU A 244 17.14 8.66 -8.16
N ILE A 245 17.20 7.38 -7.80
CA ILE A 245 16.91 6.99 -6.41
C ILE A 245 18.08 7.32 -5.50
N LEU A 246 19.31 6.98 -5.86
CA LEU A 246 20.48 7.18 -4.99
C LEU A 246 20.68 8.65 -4.57
N ALA A 247 20.31 9.61 -5.42
CA ALA A 247 20.37 11.04 -5.10
C ALA A 247 19.20 11.51 -4.19
N ARG A 248 18.01 10.92 -4.32
CA ARG A 248 16.77 11.40 -3.67
C ARG A 248 16.23 10.47 -2.58
N ASN A 249 16.90 9.35 -2.33
CA ASN A 249 16.50 8.32 -1.37
C ASN A 249 16.22 8.91 0.01
N VAL A 250 17.01 9.91 0.39
CA VAL A 250 16.90 10.58 1.69
C VAL A 250 15.53 11.20 1.92
N ASP A 251 15.05 11.95 0.93
CA ASP A 251 13.80 12.69 1.05
C ASP A 251 12.60 11.74 1.00
N ILE A 252 12.66 10.73 0.13
CA ILE A 252 11.55 9.77 -0.06
C ILE A 252 11.39 8.87 1.16
N CYS A 253 12.49 8.37 1.74
CA CYS A 253 12.42 7.52 2.94
C CYS A 253 11.82 8.25 4.16
N ARG A 254 11.92 9.58 4.20
CA ARG A 254 11.29 10.40 5.26
C ARG A 254 9.79 10.56 5.05
N VAL A 255 9.28 10.41 3.82
CA VAL A 255 7.85 10.43 3.53
C VAL A 255 7.21 9.12 4.00
N VAL A 256 6.22 9.24 4.86
CA VAL A 256 5.43 8.10 5.35
C VAL A 256 4.60 7.54 4.20
N THR A 257 4.60 6.23 4.05
CA THR A 257 3.77 5.54 3.07
C THR A 257 2.29 5.73 3.40
N PRO A 258 1.47 6.27 2.49
CA PRO A 258 0.03 6.42 2.73
C PRO A 258 -0.69 5.08 2.91
N GLY A 259 -1.80 5.11 3.66
CA GLY A 259 -2.63 3.92 3.91
C GLY A 259 -3.13 3.23 2.64
N TRP A 260 -3.42 4.01 1.57
CA TRP A 260 -3.86 3.44 0.30
C TRP A 260 -2.81 2.52 -0.35
N CYS A 261 -1.50 2.74 -0.14
CA CYS A 261 -0.47 1.84 -0.63
C CYS A 261 -0.55 0.47 0.08
N THR A 262 -0.66 0.48 1.41
CA THR A 262 -0.77 -0.77 2.18
C THR A 262 -2.00 -1.56 1.80
N ALA A 263 -3.14 -0.87 1.59
CA ALA A 263 -4.37 -1.48 1.11
C ALA A 263 -4.18 -2.11 -0.29
N LEU A 264 -3.52 -1.42 -1.24
CA LEU A 264 -3.27 -1.92 -2.60
C LEU A 264 -2.35 -3.14 -2.65
N SER A 265 -1.44 -3.28 -1.68
CA SER A 265 -0.45 -4.35 -1.65
C SER A 265 -1.01 -5.73 -1.30
N ILE A 266 -2.26 -5.79 -0.80
CA ILE A 266 -2.99 -7.02 -0.49
C ILE A 266 -4.37 -7.01 -1.16
N SER A 267 -4.93 -8.18 -1.42
CA SER A 267 -6.26 -8.26 -2.01
C SER A 267 -7.35 -7.85 -1.00
N PRO A 268 -8.53 -7.39 -1.45
CA PRO A 268 -9.65 -7.07 -0.55
C PRO A 268 -10.08 -8.28 0.29
N GLU A 269 -9.96 -9.49 -0.27
CA GLU A 269 -10.25 -10.73 0.43
C GLU A 269 -9.22 -11.04 1.53
N MET A 270 -7.92 -10.87 1.24
CA MET A 270 -6.87 -11.01 2.26
C MET A 270 -7.10 -10.02 3.40
N GLU A 271 -7.38 -8.76 3.08
CA GLU A 271 -7.70 -7.73 4.06
C GLU A 271 -8.87 -8.16 4.95
N THR A 272 -9.98 -8.57 4.34
CA THR A 272 -11.19 -8.99 5.08
C THR A 272 -10.89 -10.14 6.04
N GLN A 273 -10.14 -11.16 5.60
CA GLN A 273 -9.78 -12.30 6.42
C GLN A 273 -8.78 -11.94 7.53
N LEU A 274 -7.80 -11.09 7.26
CA LEU A 274 -6.82 -10.61 8.24
C LEU A 274 -7.47 -9.72 9.29
N LEU A 275 -8.35 -8.81 8.88
CA LEU A 275 -9.13 -7.98 9.80
C LEU A 275 -10.08 -8.84 10.63
N PHE A 276 -10.73 -9.84 10.04
CA PHE A 276 -11.56 -10.77 10.81
C PHE A 276 -10.72 -11.49 11.88
N LEU A 277 -9.55 -12.01 11.49
CA LEU A 277 -8.61 -12.66 12.40
C LEU A 277 -8.25 -11.73 13.57
N MET A 278 -7.82 -10.50 13.31
CA MET A 278 -7.32 -9.58 14.34
C MET A 278 -8.38 -8.78 15.10
N ASN A 279 -9.65 -8.79 14.66
CA ASN A 279 -10.75 -8.10 15.36
C ASN A 279 -11.74 -9.05 16.04
N ASN A 280 -11.82 -10.31 15.62
CA ASN A 280 -12.91 -11.21 16.05
C ASN A 280 -12.42 -12.54 16.63
N VAL A 281 -11.23 -13.01 16.25
CA VAL A 281 -10.75 -14.33 16.68
C VAL A 281 -10.04 -14.23 18.02
N LYS A 282 -10.61 -14.87 19.05
CA LYS A 282 -10.05 -14.95 20.39
C LYS A 282 -8.70 -15.67 20.39
N TRP A 283 -7.79 -15.20 21.25
CA TRP A 283 -6.51 -15.85 21.50
C TRP A 283 -6.70 -17.34 21.83
N GLY A 284 -5.88 -18.20 21.22
CA GLY A 284 -5.96 -19.66 21.32
C GLY A 284 -6.81 -20.32 20.23
N SER A 285 -7.72 -19.58 19.57
CA SER A 285 -8.62 -20.12 18.54
C SER A 285 -8.15 -19.87 17.10
N GLN A 286 -6.98 -19.26 16.90
CA GLN A 286 -6.50 -18.82 15.58
C GLN A 286 -6.13 -19.93 14.59
N LYS A 287 -5.79 -21.14 15.06
CA LYS A 287 -5.14 -22.17 14.23
C LYS A 287 -5.91 -22.52 12.95
N ARG A 288 -7.24 -22.64 13.06
CA ARG A 288 -8.11 -22.96 11.91
C ARG A 288 -8.15 -21.82 10.89
N TYR A 289 -8.25 -20.58 11.36
CA TYR A 289 -8.29 -19.38 10.51
C TYR A 289 -6.96 -19.15 9.80
N GLN A 290 -5.85 -19.32 10.52
CA GLN A 290 -4.49 -19.30 9.95
C GLN A 290 -4.34 -20.35 8.84
N LEU A 291 -4.78 -21.58 9.09
CA LEU A 291 -4.73 -22.66 8.09
C LEU A 291 -5.58 -22.36 6.85
N TRP A 292 -6.78 -21.80 7.03
CA TRP A 292 -7.65 -21.39 5.92
C TRP A 292 -7.02 -20.28 5.09
N PHE A 293 -6.49 -19.25 5.74
CA PHE A 293 -5.79 -18.17 5.08
C PHE A 293 -4.56 -18.68 4.31
N ALA A 294 -3.72 -19.48 4.96
CA ALA A 294 -2.52 -20.05 4.36
C ALA A 294 -2.84 -20.88 3.11
N ARG A 295 -3.78 -21.83 3.22
CA ARG A 295 -4.18 -22.69 2.09
C ARG A 295 -4.67 -21.89 0.89
N LYS A 296 -5.41 -20.80 1.15
CA LYS A 296 -6.01 -20.00 0.08
C LYS A 296 -5.01 -19.02 -0.55
N HIS A 297 -4.14 -18.41 0.24
CA HIS A 297 -3.39 -17.23 -0.17
C HIS A 297 -1.87 -17.42 -0.19
N LEU A 298 -1.33 -18.32 0.63
CA LEU A 298 0.13 -18.50 0.81
C LEU A 298 0.63 -19.81 0.18
N MET A 299 -0.14 -20.89 0.27
CA MET A 299 0.17 -22.22 -0.28
C MET A 299 -0.23 -22.32 -1.77
N VAL A 300 0.07 -21.27 -2.53
CA VAL A 300 -0.15 -21.17 -3.97
C VAL A 300 1.15 -20.68 -4.63
N PRO A 301 1.36 -20.91 -5.93
CA PRO A 301 2.52 -20.35 -6.63
C PRO A 301 2.61 -18.82 -6.42
N GLY A 302 3.77 -18.33 -5.98
CA GLY A 302 3.97 -16.90 -5.69
C GLY A 302 3.27 -16.39 -4.42
N GLY A 303 2.62 -17.27 -3.64
CA GLY A 303 1.81 -16.90 -2.47
C GLY A 303 2.64 -16.39 -1.30
N GLU A 304 3.72 -17.12 -0.93
CA GLU A 304 4.62 -16.71 0.14
C GLU A 304 5.30 -15.35 -0.15
N GLU A 305 5.57 -15.04 -1.41
CA GLU A 305 6.19 -13.77 -1.80
C GLU A 305 5.32 -12.57 -1.43
N ARG A 306 4.04 -12.75 -1.08
CA ARG A 306 3.14 -11.69 -0.58
C ARG A 306 3.27 -11.42 0.92
N ILE A 307 3.90 -12.32 1.69
CA ILE A 307 4.05 -12.19 3.14
C ILE A 307 4.65 -10.84 3.56
N PRO A 308 5.70 -10.29 2.92
CA PRO A 308 6.23 -8.97 3.27
C PRO A 308 5.18 -7.86 3.17
N ASP A 309 4.31 -7.89 2.17
CA ASP A 309 3.25 -6.88 2.01
C ASP A 309 2.11 -7.07 3.02
N ILE A 310 1.80 -8.32 3.38
CA ILE A 310 0.88 -8.62 4.49
C ILE A 310 1.45 -8.08 5.81
N VAL A 311 2.75 -8.24 6.06
CA VAL A 311 3.42 -7.66 7.24
C VAL A 311 3.32 -6.13 7.23
N ARG A 312 3.58 -5.46 6.09
CA ARG A 312 3.39 -4.01 5.96
C ARG A 312 1.95 -3.59 6.25
N PHE A 313 0.96 -4.33 5.75
CA PHE A 313 -0.45 -4.07 6.05
C PHE A 313 -0.75 -4.20 7.55
N ILE A 314 -0.28 -5.25 8.22
CA ILE A 314 -0.50 -5.42 9.67
C ILE A 314 0.18 -4.31 10.49
N CYS A 315 1.37 -3.87 10.08
CA CYS A 315 2.09 -2.80 10.77
C CYS A 315 1.43 -1.42 10.56
N CYS A 316 1.06 -1.08 9.32
CA CYS A 316 0.76 0.31 8.93
C CYS A 316 -0.66 0.52 8.40
N GLY A 317 -1.30 -0.52 7.87
CA GLY A 317 -2.66 -0.47 7.33
C GLY A 317 -3.73 -0.77 8.38
N TYR A 318 -3.40 -1.55 9.41
CA TYR A 318 -4.30 -1.90 10.50
C TYR A 318 -3.84 -1.37 11.86
N LEU A 319 -4.60 -0.42 12.39
CA LEU A 319 -4.38 0.21 13.69
C LEU A 319 -5.56 -0.15 14.62
N PRO A 320 -5.42 -1.16 15.52
CA PRO A 320 -6.51 -1.58 16.38
C PRO A 320 -6.87 -0.48 17.38
N THR A 321 -8.17 -0.37 17.71
CA THR A 321 -8.64 0.50 18.80
C THR A 321 -8.26 -0.10 20.16
N ASN A 322 -8.26 0.72 21.21
CA ASN A 322 -8.00 0.25 22.58
C ASN A 322 -8.98 -0.84 23.01
N GLU A 323 -10.24 -0.77 22.57
CA GLU A 323 -11.26 -1.80 22.82
C GLU A 323 -10.83 -3.14 22.22
N VAL A 324 -10.36 -3.14 20.97
CA VAL A 324 -9.88 -4.36 20.31
C VAL A 324 -8.65 -4.90 21.02
N ILE A 325 -7.69 -4.04 21.38
CA ILE A 325 -6.47 -4.45 22.11
C ILE A 325 -6.83 -5.16 23.43
N GLN A 326 -7.83 -4.66 24.15
CA GLN A 326 -8.26 -5.21 25.44
C GLN A 326 -9.26 -6.38 25.32
N SER A 327 -9.73 -6.70 24.11
CA SER A 327 -10.79 -7.69 23.88
C SER A 327 -10.35 -9.15 23.91
N GLY A 328 -9.05 -9.44 24.11
CA GLY A 328 -8.51 -10.81 24.14
C GLY A 328 -8.51 -11.52 22.77
N VAL A 329 -8.59 -10.75 21.68
CA VAL A 329 -8.38 -11.27 20.32
C VAL A 329 -6.90 -11.47 20.02
N ILE A 330 -6.59 -12.23 18.97
CA ILE A 330 -5.21 -12.41 18.53
C ILE A 330 -4.55 -11.07 18.17
N ALA A 331 -3.40 -10.80 18.80
CA ALA A 331 -2.66 -9.57 18.59
C ALA A 331 -1.89 -9.57 17.26
N ARG A 332 -1.64 -8.36 16.73
CA ARG A 332 -0.89 -8.13 15.48
C ARG A 332 0.46 -8.84 15.45
N TRP A 333 1.23 -8.73 16.54
CA TRP A 333 2.55 -9.34 16.66
C TRP A 333 2.51 -10.87 16.51
N ALA A 334 1.46 -11.52 16.99
CA ALA A 334 1.32 -12.97 16.92
C ALA A 334 0.99 -13.45 15.50
N VAL A 335 0.19 -12.68 14.76
CA VAL A 335 -0.05 -12.93 13.33
C VAL A 335 1.25 -12.79 12.55
N ILE A 336 2.05 -11.76 12.81
CA ILE A 336 3.37 -11.58 12.18
C ILE A 336 4.31 -12.74 12.53
N GLY A 337 4.37 -13.16 13.79
CA GLY A 337 5.17 -14.32 14.22
C GLY A 337 4.79 -15.60 13.46
N TRP A 338 3.50 -15.85 13.29
CA TRP A 338 3.01 -16.96 12.46
C TRP A 338 3.42 -16.84 10.99
N LEU A 339 3.32 -15.65 10.39
CA LEU A 339 3.72 -15.42 9.00
C LEU A 339 5.21 -15.67 8.78
N LEU A 340 6.07 -15.22 9.71
CA LEU A 340 7.52 -15.44 9.65
C LEU A 340 7.88 -16.92 9.73
N THR A 341 7.20 -17.69 10.57
CA THR A 341 7.45 -19.14 10.72
C THR A 341 6.79 -20.00 9.64
N SER A 342 5.89 -19.40 8.82
CA SER A 342 5.23 -20.09 7.71
C SER A 342 6.00 -20.02 6.39
N CYS A 343 7.09 -19.25 6.32
CA CYS A 343 7.89 -19.09 5.11
C CYS A 343 8.80 -20.31 4.90
N SER A 344 8.84 -20.85 3.68
CA SER A 344 9.77 -21.92 3.31
C SER A 344 11.10 -21.40 2.73
N LYS A 345 11.09 -20.18 2.15
CA LYS A 345 12.26 -19.61 1.47
C LYS A 345 12.95 -18.52 2.31
N GLY A 346 14.26 -18.63 2.46
CA GLY A 346 15.05 -17.70 3.30
C GLY A 346 14.96 -16.22 2.87
N TYR A 347 14.92 -15.93 1.57
CA TYR A 347 14.78 -14.55 1.09
C TYR A 347 13.42 -13.94 1.43
N ILE A 348 12.35 -14.75 1.53
CA ILE A 348 11.02 -14.27 1.91
C ILE A 348 11.02 -13.89 3.37
N VAL A 349 11.62 -14.72 4.24
CA VAL A 349 11.83 -14.38 5.65
C VAL A 349 12.63 -13.09 5.80
N ALA A 350 13.72 -12.92 5.03
CA ALA A 350 14.51 -11.69 5.05
C ALA A 350 13.68 -10.45 4.65
N ASN A 351 12.91 -10.55 3.56
CA ASN A 351 12.04 -9.44 3.11
C ASN A 351 10.91 -9.15 4.11
N ALA A 352 10.36 -10.17 4.77
CA ALA A 352 9.34 -9.99 5.81
C ALA A 352 9.90 -9.31 7.06
N LYS A 353 11.13 -9.65 7.47
CA LYS A 353 11.84 -8.95 8.55
C LYS A 353 12.17 -7.50 8.18
N LEU A 354 12.58 -7.27 6.93
CA LEU A 354 12.78 -5.90 6.43
C LEU A 354 11.47 -5.11 6.48
N ALA A 355 10.36 -5.70 6.03
CA ALA A 355 9.04 -5.07 6.10
C ALA A 355 8.60 -4.73 7.53
N LEU A 356 8.89 -5.62 8.48
CA LEU A 356 8.60 -5.45 9.91
C LEU A 356 9.41 -4.31 10.54
N PHE A 357 10.69 -4.19 10.19
CA PHE A 357 11.58 -3.13 10.70
C PHE A 357 11.63 -1.87 9.82
N TYR A 358 10.89 -1.82 8.73
CA TYR A 358 11.06 -0.75 7.73
C TYR A 358 10.82 0.64 8.30
N ASP A 359 9.79 0.79 9.14
CA ASP A 359 9.50 2.07 9.80
C ASP A 359 10.45 2.40 10.95
N TRP A 360 11.20 1.43 11.48
CA TRP A 360 12.23 1.66 12.48
C TRP A 360 13.43 2.40 11.90
N LEU A 361 13.82 2.05 10.67
CA LEU A 361 15.00 2.62 10.00
C LEU A 361 14.90 4.13 9.73
N PHE A 362 13.66 4.62 9.66
CA PHE A 362 13.34 6.03 9.37
C PHE A 362 12.33 6.58 10.38
N PHE A 363 12.36 6.06 11.61
CA PHE A 363 11.49 6.50 12.66
C PHE A 363 11.85 7.92 13.10
N ASP A 364 10.82 8.72 13.31
CA ASP A 364 10.89 10.10 13.78
C ASP A 364 9.76 10.30 14.77
N GLU A 365 10.04 10.81 15.97
CA GLU A 365 9.03 10.94 17.03
C GLU A 365 7.92 11.93 16.67
N THR A 366 8.21 12.94 15.83
CA THR A 366 7.25 14.00 15.51
C THR A 366 6.21 13.55 14.49
N LYS A 367 6.59 12.66 13.56
CA LYS A 367 5.74 12.19 12.46
C LYS A 367 5.36 10.72 12.58
N GLY A 368 6.15 9.93 13.29
CA GLY A 368 6.03 8.48 13.38
C GLY A 368 4.88 8.04 14.27
N ASN A 369 4.16 7.01 13.83
CA ASN A 369 3.15 6.35 14.64
C ASN A 369 3.81 5.17 15.40
N VAL A 370 3.72 5.17 16.73
CA VAL A 370 4.22 4.08 17.58
C VAL A 370 3.62 2.72 17.18
N MET A 371 2.38 2.70 16.70
CA MET A 371 1.71 1.48 16.26
C MET A 371 2.38 0.83 15.04
N ASN A 372 3.20 1.56 14.27
CA ASN A 372 3.94 1.01 13.13
C ASN A 372 5.16 0.20 13.58
N ILE A 373 5.76 0.56 14.72
CA ILE A 373 6.99 -0.05 15.24
C ILE A 373 6.74 -1.05 16.37
N GLU A 374 5.64 -0.87 17.12
CA GLU A 374 5.20 -1.75 18.21
C GLU A 374 5.19 -3.25 17.86
N PRO A 375 4.68 -3.71 16.69
CA PRO A 375 4.52 -5.14 16.45
C PRO A 375 5.84 -5.91 16.51
N ALA A 376 6.94 -5.30 16.05
CA ALA A 376 8.26 -5.92 16.09
C ALA A 376 8.75 -6.10 17.54
N MET A 377 8.58 -5.07 18.37
CA MET A 377 8.95 -5.09 19.79
C MET A 377 8.12 -6.11 20.57
N LEU A 378 6.79 -6.09 20.40
CA LEU A 378 5.92 -7.05 21.08
C LEU A 378 6.17 -8.48 20.63
N LEU A 379 6.45 -8.72 19.34
CA LEU A 379 6.83 -10.05 18.87
C LEU A 379 8.11 -10.53 19.54
N MET A 380 9.13 -9.67 19.62
CA MET A 380 10.39 -9.98 20.31
C MET A 380 10.16 -10.32 21.78
N LEU A 381 9.43 -9.50 22.54
CA LEU A 381 9.20 -9.70 23.97
C LEU A 381 8.35 -10.95 24.26
N ASN A 382 7.23 -11.12 23.56
CA ASN A 382 6.31 -12.21 23.81
C ASN A 382 6.86 -13.58 23.35
N SER A 383 7.90 -13.58 22.51
CA SER A 383 8.54 -14.82 22.06
C SER A 383 9.60 -15.33 23.04
N ILE A 384 10.14 -14.51 23.95
CA ILE A 384 11.27 -14.89 24.84
C ILE A 384 10.99 -16.16 25.66
N SER A 385 9.75 -16.33 26.13
CA SER A 385 9.42 -17.41 27.07
C SER A 385 9.47 -18.79 26.42
N GLN A 386 8.99 -18.92 25.18
CA GLN A 386 8.76 -20.20 24.47
C GLN A 386 9.50 -20.33 23.14
N TYR A 387 9.82 -19.21 22.48
CA TYR A 387 10.33 -19.14 21.10
C TYR A 387 11.48 -18.13 21.00
N VAL A 388 12.45 -18.20 21.92
CA VAL A 388 13.54 -17.21 22.03
C VAL A 388 14.36 -17.04 20.75
N ASP A 389 14.42 -18.08 19.92
CA ASP A 389 15.07 -18.04 18.60
C ASP A 389 14.46 -16.96 17.70
N ILE A 390 13.15 -16.70 17.79
CA ILE A 390 12.51 -15.61 17.06
C ILE A 390 13.08 -14.27 17.52
N THR A 391 13.22 -14.06 18.84
CA THR A 391 13.76 -12.83 19.40
C THR A 391 15.23 -12.62 18.99
N ASN A 392 16.06 -13.66 19.09
CA ASN A 392 17.45 -13.63 18.64
C ASN A 392 17.55 -13.30 17.14
N MET A 393 16.77 -13.98 16.30
CA MET A 393 16.74 -13.78 14.85
C MET A 393 16.29 -12.38 14.45
N LEU A 394 15.33 -11.79 15.17
CA LEU A 394 14.86 -10.42 14.91
C LEU A 394 15.88 -9.37 15.36
N LEU A 395 16.49 -9.53 16.53
CA LEU A 395 17.53 -8.62 17.03
C LEU A 395 18.78 -8.66 16.13
N GLU A 396 19.23 -9.85 15.76
CA GLU A 396 20.34 -10.02 14.83
C GLU A 396 20.06 -9.32 13.49
N PHE A 397 18.86 -9.54 12.93
CA PHE A 397 18.48 -8.90 11.68
C PHE A 397 18.37 -7.38 11.79
N LEU A 398 17.85 -6.85 12.90
CA LEU A 398 17.81 -5.40 13.14
C LEU A 398 19.23 -4.82 13.12
N PHE A 399 20.20 -5.46 13.77
CA PHE A 399 21.59 -5.01 13.72
C PHE A 399 22.20 -5.10 12.31
N LEU A 400 21.88 -6.16 11.57
CA LEU A 400 22.30 -6.27 10.17
C LEU A 400 21.74 -5.12 9.32
N LEU A 401 20.47 -4.74 9.52
CA LEU A 401 19.87 -3.60 8.82
C LEU A 401 20.54 -2.29 9.18
N ILE A 402 20.78 -2.05 10.47
CA ILE A 402 21.46 -0.84 10.95
C ILE A 402 22.82 -0.67 10.27
N GLU A 403 23.60 -1.76 10.18
CA GLU A 403 24.94 -1.73 9.62
C GLU A 403 24.96 -1.66 8.08
N ASN A 404 23.99 -2.29 7.41
CA ASN A 404 24.11 -2.61 5.98
C ASN A 404 22.98 -2.09 5.10
N TYR A 405 21.85 -1.63 5.64
CA TYR A 405 20.72 -1.18 4.81
C TYR A 405 21.13 0.01 3.94
N GLU A 406 21.79 1.01 4.54
CA GLU A 406 22.45 2.07 3.79
C GLU A 406 23.69 2.58 4.53
N VAL A 407 24.86 2.08 4.12
CA VAL A 407 26.15 2.33 4.79
C VAL A 407 26.44 3.83 4.97
N ARG A 408 26.12 4.66 3.98
CA ARG A 408 26.33 6.12 4.04
C ARG A 408 25.48 6.83 5.09
N ARG A 409 24.38 6.20 5.52
CA ARG A 409 23.40 6.76 6.47
C ARG A 409 23.32 5.93 7.75
N LYS A 410 24.31 5.09 8.02
CA LYS A 410 24.35 4.24 9.21
C LYS A 410 24.02 5.03 10.48
N GLU A 411 24.69 6.15 10.73
CA GLU A 411 24.47 6.97 11.94
C GLU A 411 23.02 7.48 12.06
N ALA A 412 22.42 7.93 10.95
CA ALA A 412 21.03 8.39 10.94
C ALA A 412 20.05 7.23 11.20
N ILE A 413 20.30 6.06 10.62
CA ILE A 413 19.50 4.84 10.86
C ILE A 413 19.64 4.40 12.32
N GLU A 414 20.86 4.39 12.86
CA GLU A 414 21.09 4.10 14.28
C GLU A 414 20.29 5.04 15.16
N GLN A 415 20.30 6.35 14.85
CA GLN A 415 19.55 7.34 15.61
C GLN A 415 18.03 7.13 15.54
N SER A 416 17.50 6.84 14.36
CA SER A 416 16.07 6.50 14.20
C SER A 416 15.69 5.25 15.00
N VAL A 417 16.54 4.21 14.98
CA VAL A 417 16.28 2.99 15.75
C VAL A 417 16.36 3.24 17.26
N ARG A 418 17.35 4.01 17.75
CA ARG A 418 17.41 4.43 19.16
C ARG A 418 16.15 5.21 19.57
N CYS A 419 15.74 6.16 18.74
CA CYS A 419 14.51 6.93 18.94
C CYS A 419 13.28 6.00 19.03
N ALA A 420 13.17 5.01 18.15
CA ALA A 420 12.09 4.02 18.19
C ALA A 420 12.06 3.26 19.53
N PHE A 421 13.20 2.76 20.02
CA PHE A 421 13.29 2.13 21.35
C PHE A 421 12.83 3.07 22.47
N THR A 422 13.31 4.32 22.49
CA THR A 422 12.91 5.32 23.49
C THR A 422 11.42 5.61 23.47
N VAL A 423 10.84 5.79 22.27
CA VAL A 423 9.42 6.09 22.12
C VAL A 423 8.54 4.92 22.53
N LEU A 424 8.95 3.67 22.26
CA LEU A 424 8.21 2.49 22.71
C LEU A 424 8.08 2.42 24.23
N VAL A 425 9.15 2.75 24.97
CA VAL A 425 9.11 2.85 26.44
C VAL A 425 8.25 4.04 26.87
N LYS A 426 8.49 5.22 26.30
CA LYS A 426 7.77 6.46 26.62
C LYS A 426 6.25 6.34 26.42
N LYS A 427 5.83 5.58 25.41
CA LYS A 427 4.41 5.33 25.08
C LYS A 427 3.83 4.11 25.82
N GLY A 428 4.61 3.45 26.68
CA GLY A 428 4.13 2.36 27.51
C GLY A 428 3.89 1.04 26.77
N VAL A 429 4.45 0.84 25.58
CA VAL A 429 4.39 -0.45 24.87
C VAL A 429 5.10 -1.53 25.67
N LEU A 430 6.16 -1.15 26.38
CA LEU A 430 6.88 -1.97 27.34
C LEU A 430 7.31 -1.09 28.53
N PRO A 431 7.40 -1.65 29.75
CA PRO A 431 7.76 -0.87 30.93
C PRO A 431 9.24 -0.46 30.96
N SER A 432 10.13 -1.31 30.45
CA SER A 432 11.58 -1.07 30.45
C SER A 432 12.29 -1.92 29.39
N LEU A 433 13.41 -1.40 28.87
CA LEU A 433 14.31 -2.14 27.97
C LEU A 433 15.10 -3.23 28.71
N GLU A 434 15.10 -3.22 30.05
CA GLU A 434 15.70 -4.27 30.89
C GLU A 434 15.14 -5.67 30.59
N LEU A 435 13.89 -5.74 30.13
CA LEU A 435 13.25 -6.97 29.68
C LEU A 435 14.03 -7.66 28.54
N LEU A 436 14.82 -6.90 27.77
CA LEU A 436 15.73 -7.43 26.76
C LEU A 436 17.19 -7.39 27.24
N THR A 437 17.65 -6.26 27.78
CA THR A 437 19.09 -6.09 28.10
C THR A 437 19.56 -6.96 29.27
N CYS A 438 18.66 -7.38 30.15
CA CYS A 438 18.97 -8.27 31.28
C CYS A 438 18.46 -9.71 31.07
N CYS A 439 17.86 -10.01 29.90
CA CYS A 439 17.27 -11.32 29.66
C CYS A 439 18.36 -12.40 29.50
N GLU A 440 18.38 -13.41 30.36
CA GLU A 440 19.35 -14.51 30.31
C GLU A 440 19.10 -15.53 29.20
N LYS A 441 17.86 -15.59 28.69
CA LYS A 441 17.51 -16.49 27.59
C LYS A 441 18.04 -16.01 26.24
N LEU A 442 18.32 -14.71 26.09
CA LEU A 442 18.86 -14.17 24.85
C LEU A 442 20.32 -14.56 24.66
N SER A 443 20.75 -14.61 23.39
CA SER A 443 22.17 -14.78 23.07
C SER A 443 23.02 -13.73 23.79
N PRO A 444 24.05 -14.13 24.57
CA PRO A 444 24.89 -13.20 25.30
C PRO A 444 25.52 -12.12 24.41
N LEU A 445 25.92 -12.49 23.18
CA LEU A 445 26.50 -11.58 22.21
C LEU A 445 25.48 -10.52 21.75
N LEU A 446 24.25 -10.94 21.41
CA LEU A 446 23.19 -10.01 21.00
C LEU A 446 22.79 -9.09 22.15
N ARG A 447 22.72 -9.61 23.37
CA ARG A 447 22.43 -8.84 24.58
C ARG A 447 23.49 -7.78 24.84
N GLN A 448 24.77 -8.14 24.78
CA GLN A 448 25.89 -7.20 24.91
C GLN A 448 25.85 -6.13 23.82
N LYS A 449 25.60 -6.52 22.56
CA LYS A 449 25.47 -5.60 21.44
C LYS A 449 24.30 -4.61 21.65
N LEU A 450 23.17 -5.09 22.16
CA LEU A 450 22.01 -4.25 22.49
C LEU A 450 22.33 -3.26 23.61
N VAL A 451 22.97 -3.69 24.70
CA VAL A 451 23.40 -2.80 25.78
C VAL A 451 24.32 -1.71 25.26
N ALA A 452 25.34 -2.08 24.47
CA ALA A 452 26.28 -1.12 23.88
C ALA A 452 25.57 -0.12 22.95
N PHE A 453 24.67 -0.62 22.09
CA PHE A 453 23.91 0.20 21.14
C PHE A 453 22.99 1.21 21.82
N LEU A 454 22.33 0.83 22.92
CA LEU A 454 21.44 1.72 23.66
C LEU A 454 22.21 2.71 24.56
N SER A 455 23.42 2.35 24.99
CA SER A 455 24.25 3.18 25.88
C SER A 455 25.08 4.24 25.14
N SER A 456 25.36 4.04 23.84
CA SER A 456 26.03 5.06 23.03
C SER A 456 25.16 6.31 22.94
N THR A 457 25.61 7.39 23.56
CA THR A 457 24.95 8.70 23.58
C THR A 457 24.91 9.34 22.20
N THR A 458 23.84 10.08 21.93
CA THR A 458 23.75 11.02 20.81
C THR A 458 24.85 12.08 20.90
N PRO A 459 25.54 12.43 19.80
CA PRO A 459 26.57 13.48 19.81
C PRO A 459 26.03 14.89 20.15
N VAL A 460 24.72 15.10 20.28
CA VAL A 460 24.15 16.38 20.71
C VAL A 460 24.39 16.64 22.21
N ALA A 461 24.37 15.60 23.06
CA ALA A 461 24.62 15.75 24.49
C ALA A 461 26.11 15.90 24.83
N ALA A 462 27.00 15.38 23.98
CA ALA A 462 28.45 15.48 24.16
C ALA A 462 28.99 16.89 23.87
N VAL A 463 28.35 17.63 22.95
CA VAL A 463 28.72 19.02 22.65
C VAL A 463 28.28 19.98 23.76
N GLU A 464 27.13 19.74 24.41
CA GLU A 464 26.71 20.49 25.60
C GLU A 464 27.53 20.14 26.85
N ALA A 465 28.04 18.92 26.95
CA ALA A 465 28.92 18.51 28.05
C ALA A 465 30.37 19.05 27.92
N CYS A 466 30.85 19.32 26.69
CA CYS A 466 32.18 19.91 26.43
C CYS A 466 32.22 21.44 26.52
N LEU A 467 31.08 22.13 26.62
CA LEU A 467 31.01 23.60 26.69
C LEU A 467 30.74 24.15 28.09
N LYS A 468 30.73 23.32 29.14
CA LYS A 468 30.71 23.81 30.52
C LYS A 468 32.13 24.13 31.00
N PRO A 469 32.41 25.36 31.46
CA PRO A 469 33.72 25.69 32.01
C PRO A 469 33.99 24.83 33.24
N ILE A 470 35.22 24.33 33.32
CA ILE A 470 35.79 23.73 34.53
C ILE A 470 35.93 24.86 35.56
N ASN A 471 34.95 25.00 36.44
CA ASN A 471 35.13 25.54 37.78
C ASN A 471 33.87 25.28 38.62
N GLU A 472 33.98 24.22 39.44
CA GLU A 472 33.39 24.00 40.77
C GLU A 472 33.25 22.49 41.06
N VAL A 473 34.30 21.72 40.76
CA VAL A 473 34.51 20.38 41.35
C VAL A 473 35.37 20.57 42.60
N SER A 474 34.82 21.22 43.63
CA SER A 474 35.50 21.30 44.94
C SER A 474 34.57 21.44 46.16
N LYS A 475 33.24 21.31 46.04
CA LYS A 475 32.33 21.40 47.21
C LYS A 475 31.27 20.31 47.37
N ALA A 476 31.23 19.30 46.49
CA ALA A 476 30.27 18.20 46.61
C ALA A 476 30.84 16.91 47.24
N ALA A 477 32.16 16.85 47.50
CA ALA A 477 32.81 15.65 48.06
C ALA A 477 32.84 15.60 49.60
N GLU A 478 32.37 16.63 50.30
CA GLU A 478 32.47 16.71 51.77
C GLU A 478 31.14 16.63 52.54
N LEU A 479 29.99 16.47 51.86
CA LEU A 479 28.66 16.46 52.51
C LEU A 479 27.86 15.16 52.42
N LYS A 480 28.53 14.00 52.24
CA LYS A 480 27.89 12.67 52.36
C LYS A 480 28.60 11.70 53.31
N LYS A 481 29.38 12.23 54.27
CA LYS A 481 29.92 11.44 55.40
C LYS A 481 29.15 11.62 56.72
N ARG A 482 27.95 12.20 56.69
CA ARG A 482 27.07 12.37 57.87
C ARG A 482 25.61 12.04 57.57
N VAL A 483 25.29 10.82 57.13
CA VAL A 483 24.00 10.16 57.41
C VAL A 483 24.20 8.65 57.35
N CYS A 484 24.97 8.10 58.30
CA CYS A 484 25.00 6.69 58.68
C CYS A 484 25.60 6.61 60.09
N SER A 485 24.89 7.17 61.08
CA SER A 485 25.06 6.95 62.52
C SER A 485 23.92 7.66 63.23
N ASN A 486 22.79 6.95 63.34
CA ASN A 486 21.84 6.91 64.47
C ASN A 486 20.58 6.18 64.01
#